data_AF-A0A1X7TC23-F1
#
_entry.id   AF-A0A1X7TC23-F1
#
_cell.length_a   1.000
_cell.length_b   1.000
_cell.length_c   1.000
_cell.angle_alpha   90.00
_cell.angle_beta   90.00
_cell.angle_gamma   90.00
#
_symmetry.space_group_name_H-M   'P 1'
#
loop_
_entity.id
_entity.type
_entity.pdbx_description
1 polymer ?
#
loop_
_entity_poly.entity_id
_entity_poly.type
_entity_poly.pdbx_seq_one_letter_code
_entity_poly.pdbx_strand_id
1 'polypeptide(L)'
;MASSSSSPPFINVCDKELSKKDFYAVYDRIKPLSAGWKQIAISWHLEIDTINKIEADCRGDTIACLQKAIEYWLKKDYDYESHGTPCWRRVCVAVKEGGGDPALADEIAREHPLPAMPPAGSTSSKGTYIS
;
A
#
# COMPACT_ATOMS: atom_id res chain seq x y z
N MET A 1 -1.13 -8.78 -31.69
CA MET A 1 -1.13 -9.28 -30.30
C MET A 1 0.10 -8.67 -29.63
N ALA A 2 -0.09 -7.64 -28.82
CA ALA A 2 1.01 -7.00 -28.10
C ALA A 2 1.25 -7.78 -26.81
N SER A 3 2.50 -8.22 -26.64
CA SER A 3 3.01 -8.96 -25.50
C SER A 3 2.58 -8.33 -24.18
N SER A 4 1.78 -9.06 -23.40
CA SER A 4 1.51 -8.74 -22.00
C SER A 4 2.81 -8.89 -21.22
N SER A 5 3.61 -7.83 -21.17
CA SER A 5 4.71 -7.72 -20.21
C SER A 5 4.08 -7.77 -18.82
N SER A 6 4.08 -8.97 -18.23
CA SER A 6 3.66 -9.23 -16.86
C SER A 6 4.69 -8.65 -15.88
N SER A 7 4.96 -7.35 -15.99
CA SER A 7 5.61 -6.60 -14.93
C SER A 7 4.62 -6.54 -13.77
N PRO A 8 5.02 -6.92 -12.54
CA PRO A 8 4.15 -6.75 -11.38
C PRO A 8 3.70 -5.29 -11.32
N PRO A 9 2.39 -5.00 -11.17
CA PRO A 9 1.93 -3.62 -11.07
C PRO A 9 2.68 -2.92 -9.93
N PHE A 10 3.09 -1.67 -10.19
CA PHE A 10 3.71 -0.78 -9.21
C PHE A 10 5.08 -1.23 -8.65
N ILE A 11 5.89 -1.95 -9.43
CA ILE A 11 7.24 -2.38 -8.99
C ILE A 11 8.20 -1.22 -8.64
N ASN A 12 7.93 -0.02 -9.15
CA ASN A 12 8.72 1.19 -8.89
C ASN A 12 8.21 2.01 -7.69
N VAL A 13 7.18 1.53 -6.98
CA VAL A 13 6.59 2.22 -5.83
C VAL A 13 7.23 1.75 -4.52
N CYS A 14 7.38 2.69 -3.59
CA CYS A 14 7.95 2.49 -2.26
C CYS A 14 7.36 1.25 -1.56
N ASP A 15 8.26 0.34 -1.18
CA ASP A 15 7.97 -0.90 -0.46
C ASP A 15 8.26 -0.79 1.05
N LYS A 16 8.67 0.39 1.51
CA LYS A 16 8.86 0.68 2.93
C LYS A 16 7.59 0.36 3.72
N GLU A 17 7.76 -0.40 4.81
CA GLU A 17 6.66 -0.79 5.68
C GLU A 17 5.95 0.44 6.27
N LEU A 18 4.63 0.46 6.13
CA LEU A 18 3.72 1.41 6.75
C LEU A 18 3.28 0.86 8.11
N SER A 19 3.19 1.77 9.07
CA SER A 19 2.81 1.50 10.44
C SER A 19 1.47 2.16 10.78
N LYS A 20 0.95 1.89 11.98
CA LYS A 20 -0.24 2.59 12.50
C LYS A 20 -0.12 4.11 12.49
N LYS A 21 1.10 4.67 12.53
CA LYS A 21 1.33 6.13 12.48
C LYS A 21 1.02 6.73 11.10
N ASP A 22 1.04 5.90 10.07
CA ASP A 22 0.82 6.29 8.68
C ASP A 22 -0.67 6.22 8.29
N PHE A 23 -1.56 5.97 9.26
CA PHE A 23 -3.00 5.82 9.06
C PHE A 23 -3.59 6.97 8.25
N TYR A 24 -3.39 8.22 8.67
CA TYR A 24 -3.97 9.38 8.00
C TYR A 24 -3.38 9.59 6.61
N ALA A 25 -2.09 9.31 6.42
CA ALA A 25 -1.46 9.39 5.10
C ALA A 25 -2.13 8.43 4.10
N VAL A 26 -2.41 7.19 4.52
CA VAL A 26 -3.13 6.22 3.68
C VAL A 26 -4.60 6.62 3.51
N TYR A 27 -5.28 6.93 4.61
CA TYR A 27 -6.70 7.26 4.62
C TYR A 27 -7.03 8.45 3.72
N ASP A 28 -6.27 9.55 3.82
CA ASP A 28 -6.53 10.76 3.04
C ASP A 28 -6.45 10.50 1.53
N ARG A 29 -5.59 9.56 1.10
CA ARG A 29 -5.48 9.17 -0.31
C ARG A 29 -6.66 8.34 -0.80
N ILE A 30 -7.15 7.40 0.00
CA ILE A 30 -8.14 6.42 -0.46
C ILE A 30 -9.56 6.70 0.08
N LYS A 31 -9.74 7.73 0.89
CA LYS A 31 -11.05 8.17 1.41
C LYS A 31 -12.12 8.34 0.31
N PRO A 32 -11.82 8.91 -0.88
CA PRO A 32 -12.82 9.01 -1.95
C PRO A 32 -13.38 7.65 -2.42
N LEU A 33 -12.65 6.56 -2.15
CA LEU A 33 -13.02 5.19 -2.53
C LEU A 33 -13.76 4.45 -1.41
N SER A 34 -14.26 5.13 -0.38
CA SER A 34 -14.89 4.49 0.79
C SER A 34 -16.05 3.56 0.42
N ALA A 35 -16.79 3.86 -0.65
CA ALA A 35 -17.85 2.97 -1.14
C ALA A 35 -17.33 1.57 -1.54
N GLY A 36 -16.07 1.47 -1.99
CA GLY A 36 -15.39 0.23 -2.38
C GLY A 36 -14.53 -0.40 -1.27
N TRP A 37 -14.73 -0.02 -0.01
CA TRP A 37 -13.87 -0.46 1.10
C TRP A 37 -13.73 -1.99 1.21
N LYS A 38 -14.77 -2.76 0.88
CA LYS A 38 -14.72 -4.24 0.93
C LYS A 38 -13.74 -4.79 -0.10
N GLN A 39 -13.80 -4.28 -1.33
CA GLN A 39 -12.92 -4.69 -2.41
C GLN A 39 -11.47 -4.29 -2.10
N ILE A 40 -11.27 -3.11 -1.51
CA ILE A 40 -9.95 -2.69 -0.99
C ILE A 40 -9.44 -3.66 0.09
N ALA A 41 -10.28 -4.03 1.06
CA ALA A 41 -9.94 -4.99 2.11
C ALA A 41 -9.58 -6.38 1.56
N ILE A 42 -10.31 -6.84 0.54
CA ILE A 42 -10.02 -8.10 -0.17
C ILE A 42 -8.67 -8.02 -0.89
N SER A 43 -8.35 -6.90 -1.56
CA SER A 43 -7.04 -6.70 -2.20
C SER A 43 -5.89 -6.66 -1.19
N TRP A 44 -6.16 -6.34 0.07
CA TRP A 44 -5.19 -6.44 1.17
C TRP A 44 -5.15 -7.82 1.83
N HIS A 45 -5.94 -8.79 1.33
CA HIS A 45 -6.05 -10.13 1.89
C HIS A 45 -6.50 -10.14 3.35
N LEU A 46 -7.33 -9.16 3.77
CA LEU A 46 -8.03 -9.29 5.03
C LEU A 46 -8.98 -10.49 4.97
N GLU A 47 -9.06 -11.24 6.06
CA GLU A 47 -9.94 -12.40 6.17
C GLU A 47 -11.41 -11.98 6.01
N ILE A 48 -12.21 -12.85 5.38
CA ILE A 48 -13.64 -12.60 5.15
C ILE A 48 -14.37 -12.38 6.49
N ASP A 49 -14.02 -13.12 7.54
CA ASP A 49 -14.60 -12.96 8.86
C ASP A 49 -14.29 -11.58 9.47
N THR A 50 -13.07 -11.07 9.28
CA THR A 50 -12.69 -9.71 9.65
C THR A 50 -13.49 -8.67 8.87
N ILE A 51 -13.66 -8.85 7.55
CA ILE A 51 -14.46 -7.95 6.72
C ILE A 51 -15.92 -7.93 7.18
N ASN A 52 -16.53 -9.09 7.43
CA ASN A 52 -17.91 -9.20 7.91
C ASN A 52 -18.09 -8.53 9.28
N LYS A 53 -17.10 -8.69 10.17
CA LYS A 53 -17.08 -8.02 11.47
C LYS A 53 -17.01 -6.50 11.34
N ILE A 54 -16.15 -5.99 10.46
CA ILE A 54 -16.08 -4.56 10.15
C ILE A 54 -17.44 -4.06 9.66
N GLU A 55 -18.04 -4.73 8.67
CA GLU A 55 -19.34 -4.35 8.12
C GLU A 55 -20.44 -4.25 9.20
N ALA A 56 -20.53 -5.26 10.06
CA ALA A 56 -21.49 -5.27 11.16
C ALA A 56 -21.28 -4.11 12.13
N ASP A 57 -20.02 -3.77 12.43
CA ASP A 57 -19.67 -2.69 13.34
C ASP A 57 -20.01 -1.29 12.78
N CYS A 58 -19.84 -1.06 11.48
CA CYS A 58 -20.08 0.27 10.89
C CYS A 58 -21.55 0.59 10.61
N ARG A 59 -22.43 -0.42 10.61
CA ARG A 59 -23.87 -0.24 10.35
C ARG A 59 -24.18 0.52 9.05
N GLY A 60 -23.40 0.28 7.99
CA GLY A 60 -23.56 0.92 6.68
C GLY A 60 -22.75 2.20 6.46
N ASP A 61 -22.01 2.69 7.46
CA ASP A 61 -21.06 3.79 7.27
C ASP A 61 -19.81 3.30 6.54
N THR A 62 -19.73 3.62 5.25
CA THR A 62 -18.62 3.22 4.38
C THR A 62 -17.29 3.89 4.76
N ILE A 63 -17.33 5.11 5.31
CA ILE A 63 -16.14 5.82 5.78
C ILE A 63 -15.59 5.10 7.02
N ALA A 64 -16.45 4.82 8.00
CA ALA A 64 -16.05 4.10 9.21
C ALA A 64 -15.49 2.71 8.89
N CYS A 65 -16.07 2.03 7.89
CA CYS A 65 -15.60 0.73 7.45
C CYS A 65 -14.25 0.77 6.75
N LEU A 66 -14.03 1.76 5.87
CA LEU A 66 -12.72 1.98 5.28
C LEU A 66 -11.66 2.26 6.35
N GLN A 67 -11.98 3.11 7.33
CA GLN A 67 -11.07 3.41 8.45
C GLN A 67 -10.70 2.13 9.22
N LYS A 68 -11.68 1.29 9.59
CA LYS A 68 -11.39 0.02 10.25
C LYS A 68 -10.56 -0.92 9.38
N ALA A 69 -10.85 -1.04 8.09
CA ALA A 69 -10.07 -1.87 7.19
C ALA A 69 -8.59 -1.44 7.13
N ILE A 70 -8.33 -0.13 7.05
CA ILE A 70 -6.97 0.43 7.11
C ILE A 70 -6.31 0.09 8.45
N GLU A 71 -7.02 0.21 9.57
CA GLU A 71 -6.46 -0.15 10.88
C GLU A 71 -6.07 -1.63 10.98
N TYR A 72 -6.93 -2.54 10.54
CA TYR A 72 -6.66 -3.98 10.55
C TYR A 72 -5.45 -4.31 9.69
N TRP A 73 -5.38 -3.72 8.49
CA TRP A 73 -4.26 -3.90 7.59
C TRP A 73 -2.94 -3.35 8.19
N LEU A 74 -2.92 -2.12 8.72
CA LEU A 74 -1.72 -1.54 9.34
C LEU A 74 -1.32 -2.23 10.66
N LYS A 75 -2.25 -2.92 11.32
CA LYS A 75 -1.98 -3.79 12.48
C LYS A 75 -1.34 -5.12 12.07
N LYS A 76 -1.33 -5.46 10.77
CA LYS A 76 -0.91 -6.76 10.25
C LYS A 76 -1.75 -7.91 10.82
N ASP A 77 -3.03 -7.65 11.04
CA ASP A 77 -3.99 -8.62 11.56
C ASP A 77 -4.63 -9.43 10.40
N TYR A 78 -3.76 -10.12 9.67
CA TYR A 78 -4.02 -11.02 8.54
C TYR A 78 -2.75 -11.84 8.26
N ASP A 79 -2.78 -12.78 7.31
CA ASP A 79 -1.60 -13.54 6.88
C ASP A 79 -0.63 -12.68 6.04
N TYR A 80 0.01 -11.70 6.68
CA TYR A 80 0.97 -10.79 6.07
C TYR A 80 2.31 -11.48 5.75
N GLU A 81 2.57 -12.68 6.28
CA GLU A 81 3.78 -13.44 5.97
C GLU A 81 3.68 -14.01 4.55
N SER A 82 2.53 -14.60 4.19
CA SER A 82 2.26 -15.07 2.82
C SER A 82 1.93 -13.92 1.88
N HIS A 83 1.20 -12.92 2.39
CA HIS A 83 0.67 -11.84 1.61
C HIS A 83 1.37 -10.52 1.88
N GLY A 84 2.62 -10.45 2.32
CA GLY A 84 3.42 -9.22 2.46
C GLY A 84 2.93 -8.13 3.43
N THR A 85 3.86 -7.28 3.88
CA THR A 85 3.59 -6.20 4.84
C THR A 85 2.92 -4.97 4.20
N PRO A 86 2.24 -4.12 5.00
CA PRO A 86 1.65 -2.88 4.51
C PRO A 86 2.69 -1.94 3.90
N CYS A 87 2.48 -1.47 2.67
CA CYS A 87 3.36 -0.53 1.98
C CYS A 87 2.61 0.25 0.88
N TRP A 88 3.18 1.36 0.40
CA TRP A 88 2.56 2.20 -0.65
C TRP A 88 2.29 1.45 -1.95
N ARG A 89 3.18 0.51 -2.31
CA ARG A 89 2.95 -0.38 -3.47
C ARG A 89 1.63 -1.14 -3.36
N ARG A 90 1.27 -1.63 -2.18
CA ARG A 90 0.00 -2.34 -1.94
C ARG A 90 -1.21 -1.42 -1.88
N VAL A 91 -1.04 -0.18 -1.45
CA VAL A 91 -2.08 0.84 -1.58
C VAL A 91 -2.42 1.03 -3.07
N CYS A 92 -1.41 1.16 -3.94
CA CYS A 92 -1.64 1.32 -5.38
C CYS A 92 -2.36 0.12 -6.00
N VAL A 93 -1.98 -1.11 -5.63
CA VAL A 93 -2.67 -2.33 -6.08
C VAL A 93 -4.14 -2.32 -5.64
N ALA A 94 -4.41 -2.05 -4.35
CA ALA A 94 -5.76 -2.04 -3.83
C ALA A 94 -6.63 -0.90 -4.41
N VAL A 95 -6.05 0.27 -4.68
CA VAL A 95 -6.76 1.38 -5.35
C VAL A 95 -7.11 1.02 -6.79
N LYS A 96 -6.19 0.39 -7.53
CA LYS A 96 -6.41 -0.02 -8.92
C LYS A 96 -7.41 -1.16 -9.04
N GLU A 97 -7.22 -2.23 -8.27
CA GLU A 97 -7.97 -3.48 -8.42
C GLU A 97 -9.23 -3.51 -7.55
N GLY A 98 -9.13 -3.01 -6.31
CA GLY A 98 -10.23 -3.01 -5.35
C GLY A 98 -11.08 -1.74 -5.42
N GLY A 99 -10.44 -0.58 -5.40
CA GLY A 99 -11.10 0.72 -5.45
C GLY A 99 -11.63 1.10 -6.84
N GLY A 100 -11.11 0.46 -7.89
CA GLY A 100 -11.53 0.71 -9.27
C GLY A 100 -11.06 2.05 -9.85
N ASP A 101 -10.01 2.65 -9.29
CA ASP A 101 -9.46 3.93 -9.76
C ASP A 101 -7.97 3.81 -10.15
N PRO A 102 -7.66 3.34 -11.37
CA PRO A 102 -6.29 3.25 -11.84
C PRO A 102 -5.56 4.60 -11.89
N ALA A 103 -6.28 5.70 -12.12
CA ALA A 103 -5.68 7.03 -12.25
C ALA A 103 -5.15 7.53 -10.89
N LEU A 104 -5.94 7.33 -9.83
CA LEU A 104 -5.50 7.62 -8.46
C LEU A 104 -4.33 6.70 -8.04
N ALA A 105 -4.34 5.43 -8.44
CA ALA A 105 -3.21 4.53 -8.18
C ALA A 105 -1.90 5.05 -8.81
N ASP A 106 -1.96 5.52 -10.05
CA ASP A 106 -0.79 6.09 -10.74
C ASP A 106 -0.32 7.43 -10.13
N GLU A 107 -1.24 8.21 -9.57
CA GLU A 107 -0.91 9.43 -8.81
C GLU A 107 -0.13 9.09 -7.54
N ILE A 108 -0.65 8.17 -6.71
CA ILE A 108 0.01 7.72 -5.48
C ILE A 108 1.39 7.12 -5.80
N ALA A 109 1.47 6.32 -6.88
CA ALA A 109 2.73 5.72 -7.32
C ALA A 109 3.82 6.75 -7.62
N ARG A 110 3.43 7.91 -8.19
CA ARG A 110 4.35 8.99 -8.56
C ARG A 110 4.89 9.76 -7.35
N GLU A 111 4.09 9.87 -6.30
CA GLU A 111 4.45 10.58 -5.06
C GLU A 111 5.27 9.71 -4.10
N HIS A 112 5.18 8.39 -4.26
CA HIS A 112 5.89 7.42 -3.45
C HIS A 112 6.83 6.54 -4.30
N PRO A 113 7.79 7.12 -5.04
CA PRO A 113 8.75 6.32 -5.81
C PRO A 113 9.66 5.53 -4.86
N LEU A 114 10.16 4.38 -5.33
CA LEU A 114 11.30 3.73 -4.69
C LEU A 114 12.47 4.72 -4.59
N PRO A 115 13.23 4.72 -3.48
CA PRO A 115 14.43 5.53 -3.39
C PRO A 115 15.37 5.15 -4.54
N ALA A 116 15.81 6.15 -5.30
CA ALA A 116 16.82 5.93 -6.32
C ALA A 116 18.04 5.31 -5.66
N MET A 117 18.45 4.12 -6.11
CA MET A 117 19.75 3.58 -5.73
C MET A 117 20.78 4.67 -6.05
N PRO A 118 21.60 5.11 -5.07
CA PRO A 118 22.73 5.96 -5.42
C PRO A 118 23.56 5.20 -6.48
N PRO A 119 24.09 5.88 -7.50
CA PRO A 119 24.94 5.22 -8.47
C PRO A 119 26.05 4.49 -7.70
N ALA A 120 26.16 3.18 -7.92
CA ALA A 120 27.15 2.34 -7.28
C ALA A 120 28.55 2.86 -7.65
N GLY A 121 29.12 3.69 -6.78
CA GLY A 121 30.36 4.41 -7.09
C GLY A 121 30.56 5.64 -6.22
N SER A 122 30.69 5.45 -4.91
CA SER A 122 31.39 6.41 -4.05
C SER A 122 32.20 5.65 -3.00
N THR A 123 33.27 4.99 -3.45
CA THR A 123 34.37 4.62 -2.56
C THR A 123 35.08 5.90 -2.12
N SER A 124 34.67 6.49 -1.01
CA SER A 124 35.48 7.51 -0.34
C SER A 124 36.49 6.82 0.56
N SER A 125 37.52 6.26 -0.06
CA SER A 125 38.78 5.98 0.64
C SER A 125 39.54 7.31 0.74
N LYS A 126 39.44 7.99 1.88
CA LYS A 126 40.49 8.94 2.28
C LYS A 126 41.40 8.25 3.29
N GLY A 127 42.39 7.55 2.75
CA GLY A 127 43.64 7.39 3.46
C GLY A 127 44.33 8.73 3.51
N THR A 128 44.70 9.19 4.71
CA THR A 128 45.72 10.22 4.88
C THR A 128 46.82 9.61 5.73
N TYR A 129 47.88 9.21 5.06
CA TYR A 129 49.21 9.05 5.62
C TYR A 129 49.88 10.42 5.59
N ILE A 130 50.50 10.85 6.70
CA ILE A 130 51.76 11.63 6.82
C ILE A 130 52.06 11.69 8.33
N SER A 131 53.09 10.99 8.82
CA SER A 131 54.54 11.28 8.82
C SER A 131 54.96 12.28 9.89
#